data_AF-A0A7C8ZF19-F1
#
_entry.id   AF-A0A7C8ZF19-F1
#
_cell.length_a   1.000
_cell.length_b   1.000
_cell.length_c   1.000
_cell.angle_alpha   90.00
_cell.angle_beta   90.00
_cell.angle_gamma   90.00
#
_symmetry.space_group_name_H-M   'P 1'
#
loop_
_entity.id
_entity.type
_entity.pdbx_description
1 polymer ?
#
loop_
_entity_poly.entity_id
_entity_poly.type
_entity_poly.pdbx_seq_one_letter_code
_entity_poly.pdbx_strand_id
1 'polypeptide(L)'
;FVRPEHAVAATKNPFYLGPVDLVFLSVDPIQKGLLFPHQNSSTRPEISCVVERLKRSLALALVHFYPLAGRFETTRYEDEHACWIFLDCTKGPGARLIHASYVDVSVSDILSSTDVHPAVR
;
A
#
# COMPACT_ATOMS: atom_id res chain seq x y z
N PHE A 1 -1.83 10.09 2.00
CA PHE A 1 -1.83 8.87 2.84
C PHE A 1 -3.23 8.64 3.39
N VAL A 2 -3.56 7.40 3.72
CA VAL A 2 -4.88 6.94 4.19
C VAL A 2 -4.68 6.21 5.51
N ARG A 3 -5.44 6.63 6.53
CA ARG A 3 -5.45 6.00 7.86
C ARG A 3 -6.65 5.07 7.99
N PRO A 4 -6.65 4.14 8.95
CA PRO A 4 -7.85 3.43 9.36
C PRO A 4 -9.00 4.40 9.62
N GLU A 5 -10.22 4.05 9.21
CA GLU A 5 -11.38 4.94 9.35
C GLU A 5 -11.66 5.33 10.81
N HIS A 6 -11.32 4.46 11.75
CA HIS A 6 -11.41 4.70 13.18
C HIS A 6 -10.23 4.04 13.92
N ALA A 7 -10.05 4.44 15.18
CA ALA A 7 -8.98 3.93 16.02
C ALA A 7 -9.16 2.43 16.29
N VAL A 8 -8.07 1.67 16.16
CA VAL A 8 -8.04 0.22 16.37
C VAL A 8 -7.27 -0.06 17.64
N ALA A 9 -7.90 -0.63 18.68
CA ALA A 9 -7.25 -0.83 19.98
C ALA A 9 -5.97 -1.69 19.89
N ALA A 10 -5.95 -2.67 18.97
CA ALA A 10 -4.82 -3.56 18.75
C ALA A 10 -3.54 -2.84 18.28
N THR A 11 -3.64 -1.63 17.71
CA THR A 11 -2.47 -0.89 17.22
C THR A 11 -1.52 -0.46 18.33
N LYS A 12 -2.00 -0.43 19.58
CA LYS A 12 -1.19 -0.06 20.76
C LYS A 12 -0.11 -1.09 21.09
N ASN A 13 -0.25 -2.31 20.58
CA ASN A 13 0.72 -3.37 20.77
C ASN A 13 1.67 -3.43 19.56
N PRO A 14 2.97 -3.69 19.76
CA PRO A 14 3.87 -4.02 18.67
C PRO A 14 3.35 -5.23 17.88
N PHE A 15 3.36 -5.13 16.56
CA PHE A 15 3.09 -6.28 15.70
C PHE A 15 4.42 -6.95 15.35
N TYR A 16 4.68 -8.08 16.01
CA TYR A 16 5.92 -8.84 15.85
C TYR A 16 5.89 -9.70 14.59
N LEU A 17 7.04 -9.81 13.95
CA LEU A 17 7.27 -10.60 12.75
C LEU A 17 7.65 -12.03 13.13
N GLY A 18 7.15 -13.01 12.38
CA GLY A 18 7.61 -14.38 12.48
C GLY A 18 9.00 -14.56 11.88
N PRO A 19 9.72 -15.66 12.19
CA PRO A 19 11.06 -15.91 11.64
C PRO A 19 11.11 -15.89 10.11
N VAL A 20 10.06 -16.40 9.44
CA VAL A 20 9.96 -16.40 7.97
C VAL A 20 9.80 -14.99 7.43
N ASP A 21 9.02 -14.14 8.10
CA ASP A 21 8.80 -12.74 7.70
C ASP A 21 10.11 -11.94 7.72
N LEU A 22 11.00 -12.21 8.69
CA LEU A 22 12.30 -11.54 8.80
C LEU A 22 13.20 -11.81 7.59
N VAL A 23 13.14 -13.01 7.00
CA VAL A 23 13.90 -13.34 5.78
C VAL A 23 13.46 -12.45 4.62
N PHE A 24 12.17 -12.14 4.53
CA PHE A 24 11.60 -11.31 3.48
C PHE A 24 11.86 -9.80 3.67
N LEU A 25 12.40 -9.34 4.80
CA LEU A 25 12.75 -7.92 4.98
C LEU A 25 13.87 -7.46 4.05
N SER A 26 14.72 -8.37 3.59
CA SER A 26 15.79 -8.10 2.63
C SER A 26 15.34 -8.11 1.17
N VAL A 27 14.09 -8.51 0.92
CA VAL A 27 13.52 -8.63 -0.43
C VAL A 27 12.79 -7.33 -0.77
N ASP A 28 12.87 -6.92 -2.04
CA ASP A 28 12.14 -5.76 -2.52
C ASP A 28 10.62 -5.91 -2.31
N PRO A 29 9.90 -4.81 -2.03
CA PRO A 29 8.45 -4.84 -1.89
C PRO A 29 7.78 -5.46 -3.13
N ILE A 30 6.81 -6.34 -2.91
CA ILE A 30 6.03 -6.95 -3.99
C ILE A 30 5.32 -5.85 -4.79
N GLN A 31 5.61 -5.75 -6.09
CA GLN A 31 4.98 -4.81 -7.00
C GLN A 31 3.99 -5.57 -7.90
N LYS A 32 2.69 -5.29 -7.74
CA LYS A 32 1.61 -5.86 -8.55
C LYS A 32 0.66 -4.76 -9.00
N GLY A 33 0.19 -4.85 -10.24
CA GLY A 33 -0.77 -3.92 -10.84
C GLY A 33 -2.03 -4.64 -11.34
N LEU A 34 -3.12 -3.88 -11.45
CA LEU A 34 -4.36 -4.31 -12.11
C LEU A 34 -4.68 -3.30 -13.20
N LEU A 35 -4.98 -3.81 -14.40
CA LEU A 35 -5.34 -2.99 -15.55
C LEU A 35 -6.83 -3.19 -15.84
N PHE A 36 -7.58 -2.08 -15.83
CA PHE A 36 -9.01 -2.08 -16.09
C PHE A 36 -9.28 -1.47 -17.47
N PRO A 37 -10.08 -2.13 -18.33
CA PRO A 37 -10.40 -1.59 -19.65
C PRO A 37 -11.21 -0.29 -19.53
N HIS A 38 -11.06 0.58 -20.52
CA HIS A 38 -11.89 1.77 -20.62
C HIS A 38 -13.35 1.36 -20.83
N GLN A 39 -14.23 1.75 -19.92
CA GLN A 39 -15.67 1.53 -20.08
C GLN A 39 -16.26 2.67 -20.91
N ASN A 40 -16.69 2.36 -22.14
CA ASN A 40 -17.35 3.31 -23.05
C ASN A 40 -18.82 3.60 -22.65
N SER A 41 -19.17 3.55 -21.36
CA SER A 41 -20.54 3.75 -20.92
C SER A 41 -20.81 5.21 -20.55
N SER A 42 -22.01 5.69 -20.89
CA SER A 42 -22.55 6.99 -20.47
C SER A 42 -22.75 7.13 -18.95
N THR A 43 -22.55 6.05 -18.20
CA THR A 43 -22.71 5.96 -16.75
C THR A 43 -21.38 5.92 -15.99
N ARG A 44 -20.26 6.21 -16.66
CA ARG A 44 -18.95 6.12 -16.04
C ARG A 44 -18.81 7.15 -14.90
N PRO A 45 -18.41 6.74 -13.69
CA PRO A 45 -18.12 7.69 -12.63
C PRO A 45 -16.91 8.54 -13.00
N GLU A 46 -16.94 9.82 -12.64
CA GLU A 46 -15.78 10.68 -12.71
C GLU A 46 -14.60 10.05 -11.96
N ILE A 47 -13.38 10.21 -12.49
CA ILE A 47 -12.17 9.64 -11.85
C ILE A 47 -12.00 10.16 -10.42
N SER A 48 -12.37 11.42 -10.16
CA SER A 48 -12.44 12.01 -8.82
C SER A 48 -13.30 11.16 -7.86
N CYS A 49 -14.50 10.76 -8.29
CA CYS A 49 -15.41 9.91 -7.52
C CYS A 49 -14.81 8.52 -7.27
N VAL A 50 -14.15 7.93 -8.27
CA VAL A 50 -13.44 6.65 -8.11
C VAL A 50 -12.32 6.75 -7.07
N VAL A 51 -11.50 7.80 -7.14
CA VAL A 51 -10.40 8.05 -6.20
C VAL A 51 -10.92 8.21 -4.77
N GLU A 52 -11.99 8.99 -4.57
CA GLU A 52 -12.60 9.16 -3.24
C GLU A 52 -13.20 7.85 -2.71
N ARG A 53 -13.85 7.06 -3.56
CA ARG A 53 -14.34 5.73 -3.19
C ARG A 53 -13.21 4.79 -2.80
N LEU A 54 -12.11 4.76 -3.56
CA LEU A 54 -10.93 3.96 -3.25
C LEU A 54 -10.28 4.36 -1.92
N LYS A 55 -10.15 5.67 -1.68
CA LYS A 55 -9.63 6.22 -0.43
C LYS A 55 -10.48 5.78 0.76
N ARG A 56 -11.81 5.88 0.65
CA ARG A 56 -12.74 5.44 1.71
C ARG A 56 -12.69 3.92 1.92
N SER A 57 -12.73 3.12 0.86
CA SER A 57 -12.64 1.66 0.98
C SER A 57 -11.31 1.21 1.57
N LEU A 58 -10.21 1.90 1.24
CA LEU A 58 -8.90 1.64 1.84
C LEU A 58 -8.91 1.99 3.34
N ALA A 59 -9.49 3.12 3.74
CA ALA A 59 -9.62 3.49 5.16
C ALA A 59 -10.41 2.45 5.96
N LEU A 60 -11.52 1.95 5.40
CA LEU A 60 -12.31 0.86 5.97
C LEU A 60 -11.49 -0.44 6.09
N ALA A 61 -10.82 -0.86 5.02
CA ALA A 61 -10.00 -2.07 5.04
C ALA A 61 -8.88 -2.00 6.08
N LEU A 62 -8.24 -0.84 6.23
CA LEU A 62 -7.16 -0.62 7.19
C LEU A 62 -7.59 -0.73 8.66
N VAL A 63 -8.89 -0.73 8.97
CA VAL A 63 -9.38 -1.09 10.31
C VAL A 63 -9.04 -2.54 10.63
N HIS A 64 -9.23 -3.43 9.65
CA HIS A 64 -8.97 -4.87 9.80
C HIS A 64 -7.52 -5.22 9.50
N PHE A 65 -6.90 -4.52 8.55
CA PHE A 65 -5.51 -4.69 8.14
C PHE A 65 -4.61 -3.56 8.67
N TYR A 66 -4.81 -3.20 9.94
CA TYR A 66 -4.12 -2.08 10.58
C TYR A 66 -2.58 -2.10 10.50
N PRO A 67 -1.88 -3.26 10.47
CA PRO A 67 -0.42 -3.24 10.33
C PRO A 67 0.06 -2.59 9.03
N LEU A 68 -0.76 -2.58 7.96
CA LEU A 68 -0.42 -1.96 6.68
C LEU A 68 -0.39 -0.42 6.72
N ALA A 69 -0.89 0.18 7.80
CA ALA A 69 -0.82 1.63 8.03
C ALA A 69 0.37 2.04 8.93
N GLY A 70 1.06 1.07 9.53
CA GLY A 70 2.14 1.29 10.50
C GLY A 70 3.51 1.54 9.86
N ARG A 71 4.55 1.48 10.70
CA ARG A 71 5.96 1.61 10.29
C ARG A 71 6.82 0.54 10.93
N PHE A 72 7.82 0.08 10.21
CA PHE A 72 8.88 -0.75 10.80
C PHE A 72 9.68 0.09 11.78
N GLU A 73 9.94 -0.50 12.93
CA GLU A 73 10.80 0.02 13.98
C GLU A 73 11.85 -1.03 14.32
N THR A 74 12.99 -0.57 14.84
CA THR A 74 14.09 -1.45 15.24
C THR A 74 14.59 -1.03 16.61
N THR A 75 14.54 -1.96 17.56
CA THR A 75 15.15 -1.80 18.88
C THR A 75 16.43 -2.64 18.93
N ARG A 76 17.55 -2.03 19.33
CA ARG A 76 18.86 -2.71 19.45
C ARG A 76 19.17 -3.00 20.91
N TYR A 77 19.77 -4.15 21.14
CA TYR A 77 20.27 -4.61 22.43
C TYR A 77 21.77 -4.85 22.27
N GLU A 78 22.56 -3.80 22.52
CA GLU A 78 24.00 -3.81 22.21
C GLU A 78 24.76 -4.87 23.01
N ASP A 79 24.44 -5.03 24.30
CA ASP A 79 25.06 -6.01 25.20
C ASP A 79 24.83 -7.47 24.76
N GLU A 80 23.72 -7.72 24.06
CA GLU A 80 23.31 -9.05 23.58
C GLU A 80 23.67 -9.28 22.10
N HIS A 81 24.26 -8.28 21.44
CA HIS A 81 24.47 -8.27 20.00
C HIS A 81 23.20 -8.61 19.19
N ALA A 82 22.04 -8.17 19.69
CA ALA A 82 20.73 -8.53 19.15
C ALA A 82 19.90 -7.30 18.75
N CYS A 83 18.89 -7.50 17.91
CA CYS A 83 17.88 -6.48 17.63
C CYS A 83 16.50 -7.10 17.40
N TRP A 84 15.46 -6.33 17.69
CA TRP A 84 14.09 -6.65 17.40
C TRP A 84 13.56 -5.74 16.30
N ILE A 85 12.91 -6.35 15.31
CA ILE A 85 12.22 -5.65 14.23
C ILE A 85 10.74 -5.96 14.35
N PHE A 86 9.92 -4.92 14.40
CA PHE A 86 8.47 -5.02 14.54
C PHE A 86 7.78 -3.87 13.82
N LEU A 87 6.46 -3.97 13.65
CA LEU A 87 5.63 -2.88 13.15
C LEU A 87 5.03 -2.10 14.33
N ASP A 88 5.38 -0.82 14.44
CA ASP A 88 4.65 0.14 15.27
C ASP A 88 3.44 0.64 14.47
N CYS A 89 2.28 0.15 14.85
CA CYS A 89 1.01 0.43 14.18
C CYS A 89 0.40 1.78 14.58
N THR A 90 1.03 2.53 15.50
CA THR A 90 0.62 3.89 15.89
C THR A 90 1.38 4.98 15.14
N LYS A 91 2.55 4.64 14.58
CA LYS A 91 3.42 5.59 13.89
C LYS A 91 3.11 5.73 12.41
N GLY A 92 3.37 6.92 11.90
CA GLY A 92 3.36 7.23 10.47
C GLY A 92 2.07 7.87 9.96
N PRO A 93 2.06 8.26 8.67
CA PRO A 93 0.94 8.95 8.05
C PRO A 93 -0.19 8.02 7.58
N GLY A 94 -0.02 6.68 7.67
CA GLY A 94 -0.92 5.66 7.12
C GLY A 94 -0.42 5.06 5.81
N ALA A 95 -1.28 4.32 5.11
CA ALA A 95 -0.96 3.72 3.81
C ALA A 95 -0.88 4.80 2.71
N ARG A 96 0.09 4.69 1.79
CA ARG A 96 0.26 5.67 0.71
C ARG A 96 -0.71 5.38 -0.44
N LEU A 97 -1.57 6.32 -0.77
CA LEU A 97 -2.42 6.32 -1.96
C LEU A 97 -1.99 7.49 -2.85
N ILE A 98 -1.61 7.20 -4.10
CA ILE A 98 -1.18 8.20 -5.09
C ILE A 98 -2.16 8.13 -6.26
N HIS A 99 -2.68 9.28 -6.67
CA HIS A 99 -3.43 9.44 -7.89
C HIS A 99 -2.55 10.16 -8.90
N ALA A 100 -2.35 9.54 -10.06
CA ALA A 100 -1.62 10.11 -11.18
C ALA A 100 -2.48 10.03 -12.43
N SER A 101 -2.41 11.05 -13.27
CA SER A 101 -3.09 11.13 -14.56
C SER A 101 -2.07 11.35 -15.66
N TYR A 102 -2.20 10.61 -16.75
CA TYR A 102 -1.37 10.75 -17.94
C TYR A 102 -2.29 10.80 -19.16
N VAL A 103 -2.12 11.81 -20.01
CA VAL A 103 -3.08 12.12 -21.09
C VAL A 103 -2.77 11.34 -22.37
N ASP A 104 -1.50 11.00 -22.60
CA ASP A 104 -1.03 10.50 -23.90
C ASP A 104 -0.76 8.97 -23.93
N VAL A 105 -1.31 8.21 -22.97
CA VAL A 105 -1.15 6.74 -22.90
C VAL A 105 -2.49 6.10 -22.61
N SER A 106 -2.89 5.18 -23.48
CA SER A 106 -4.06 4.32 -23.31
C SER A 106 -3.68 2.96 -22.71
N VAL A 107 -4.70 2.24 -22.21
CA VAL A 107 -4.57 0.84 -21.78
C VAL A 107 -4.04 -0.05 -22.92
N SER A 108 -4.46 0.22 -24.16
CA SER A 108 -4.00 -0.53 -25.34
C SER A 108 -2.53 -0.29 -25.64
N ASP A 109 -2.01 0.91 -25.39
CA ASP A 109 -0.57 1.22 -25.57
C ASP A 109 0.29 0.45 -24.56
N ILE A 110 -0.21 0.28 -23.33
CA ILE A 110 0.46 -0.54 -22.30
C ILE A 110 0.46 -2.02 -22.71
N LEU A 111 -0.65 -2.53 -23.25
CA LEU A 111 -0.81 -3.94 -23.60
C LEU A 111 -0.12 -4.34 -24.91
N SER A 112 0.10 -3.40 -25.84
CA SER A 112 0.75 -3.67 -27.12
C SER A 112 2.29 -3.68 -27.04
N SER A 113 2.84 -3.20 -25.93
CA SER A 113 4.28 -3.20 -25.68
C SER A 113 4.81 -4.62 -25.50
N THR A 114 5.87 -4.97 -26.22
CA THR A 114 6.62 -6.23 -26.04
C THR A 114 7.40 -6.28 -24.73
N ASP A 115 7.78 -5.11 -24.20
CA ASP A 115 8.49 -4.93 -22.94
C ASP A 115 7.67 -4.07 -21.95
N VAL A 116 8.21 -3.74 -20.78
CA VAL A 116 7.54 -2.81 -19.85
C VAL A 116 7.46 -1.42 -20.50
N HIS A 117 6.25 -0.95 -20.76
CA HIS A 117 6.02 0.37 -21.37
C HIS A 117 6.61 1.48 -20.49
N PRO A 118 7.31 2.51 -21.03
CA PRO A 118 7.99 3.55 -20.23
C PRO A 118 7.10 4.33 -19.24
N ALA A 119 5.79 4.34 -19.49
CA ALA A 119 4.79 4.93 -18.61
C ALA A 119 4.55 4.11 -17.32
N VAL A 120 5.00 2.86 -17.29
CA VAL A 120 4.94 1.96 -16.13
C VAL A 120 6.38 1.77 -15.65
N ARG A 121 6.76 2.49 -14.61
CA ARG A 121 8.09 2.41 -13.96
C ARG A 121 7.94 2.16 -12.48
#